data_AF-A0A497AJZ5-F1
#
_entry.id   AF-A0A497AJZ5-F1
#
_cell.length_a   1.000
_cell.length_b   1.000
_cell.length_c   1.000
_cell.angle_alpha   90.00
_cell.angle_beta   90.00
_cell.angle_gamma   90.00
#
_symmetry.space_group_name_H-M   'P 1'
#
loop_
_entity.id
_entity.type
_entity.pdbx_description
1 polymer ?
#
loop_
_entity_poly.entity_id
_entity_poly.type
_entity_poly.pdbx_seq_one_letter_code
_entity_poly.pdbx_strand_id
1 'polypeptide(L)'
;MDKHVTVGEPTDTPRENSVEALRRRLGRLDPRQVTAWREMSPARRLEMAFQAYQFALDAVRLTEWQNHPDLSPEELIWRVTRRMQGNPRLGR
;
A
#
# COMPACT_ATOMS: atom_id res chain seq x y z
N MET A 1 -50.20 10.54 5.90
CA MET A 1 -49.65 10.55 4.52
C MET A 1 -48.15 10.64 4.68
N ASP A 2 -47.60 9.50 5.09
CA ASP A 2 -46.26 9.35 5.61
C ASP A 2 -45.29 9.15 4.46
N LYS A 3 -44.32 10.05 4.35
CA LYS A 3 -43.25 9.96 3.37
C LYS A 3 -42.24 8.94 3.89
N HIS A 4 -42.34 7.70 3.41
CA HIS A 4 -41.26 6.73 3.53
C HIS A 4 -40.04 7.25 2.75
N VAL A 5 -39.06 7.77 3.47
CA VAL A 5 -37.69 7.94 2.98
C VAL A 5 -37.04 6.57 3.07
N THR A 6 -36.98 5.86 1.95
CA THR A 6 -36.07 4.73 1.78
C THR A 6 -34.65 5.28 1.74
N VAL A 7 -33.95 5.19 2.87
CA VAL A 7 -32.51 5.34 2.98
C VAL A 7 -31.91 4.29 2.05
N GLY A 8 -31.35 4.73 0.92
CA GLY A 8 -30.52 3.87 0.09
C GLY A 8 -29.35 3.40 0.93
N GLU A 9 -29.33 2.11 1.24
CA GLU A 9 -28.15 1.46 1.81
C GLU A 9 -26.96 1.81 0.91
N PRO A 10 -25.88 2.40 1.45
CA PRO A 10 -24.63 2.42 0.71
C PRO A 10 -24.25 0.95 0.52
N THR A 11 -24.31 0.48 -0.73
CA THR A 11 -23.74 -0.80 -1.14
C THR A 11 -22.26 -0.75 -0.81
N ASP A 12 -21.91 -1.21 0.39
CA ASP A 12 -20.57 -1.49 0.84
C ASP A 12 -20.11 -2.72 0.06
N THR A 13 -19.78 -2.50 -1.22
CA THR A 13 -19.02 -3.47 -1.99
C THR A 13 -17.79 -3.78 -1.17
N PRO A 14 -17.59 -5.04 -0.71
CA PRO A 14 -16.45 -5.37 0.11
C PRO A 14 -15.22 -5.01 -0.71
N ARG A 15 -14.48 -3.99 -0.25
CA ARG A 15 -13.17 -3.66 -0.77
C ARG A 15 -12.40 -4.96 -0.75
N GLU A 16 -12.25 -5.57 -1.93
CA GLU A 16 -11.68 -6.90 -2.09
C GLU A 16 -10.44 -6.95 -1.21
N ASN A 17 -10.40 -7.87 -0.24
CA ASN A 17 -9.35 -7.88 0.77
C ASN A 17 -8.02 -7.83 0.04
N SER A 18 -7.31 -6.70 0.13
CA SER A 18 -6.14 -6.41 -0.70
C SER A 18 -5.05 -7.46 -0.50
N VAL A 19 -5.04 -8.08 0.68
CA VAL A 19 -4.21 -9.23 1.04
C VAL A 19 -4.57 -10.46 0.22
N GLU A 20 -5.86 -10.77 0.04
CA GLU A 20 -6.32 -11.92 -0.74
C GLU A 20 -6.11 -11.70 -2.24
N ALA A 21 -6.36 -10.48 -2.73
CA ALA A 21 -6.04 -10.11 -4.12
C ALA A 21 -4.54 -10.25 -4.40
N LEU A 22 -3.69 -9.81 -3.47
CA LEU A 22 -2.25 -9.97 -3.57
C LEU A 22 -1.84 -11.46 -3.51
N ARG A 23 -2.43 -12.25 -2.61
CA ARG A 23 -2.18 -13.68 -2.49
C ARG A 23 -2.47 -14.42 -3.79
N ARG A 24 -3.61 -14.12 -4.44
CA ARG A 24 -3.95 -14.73 -5.74
C ARG A 24 -2.94 -14.36 -6.82
N ARG A 25 -2.46 -13.10 -6.86
CA ARG A 25 -1.43 -12.65 -7.81
C ARG A 25 -0.07 -13.30 -7.59
N LEU A 26 0.32 -13.50 -6.33
CA LEU A 26 1.60 -14.12 -5.97
C LEU A 26 1.59 -15.65 -6.13
N GLY A 27 0.39 -16.26 -6.22
CA GLY A 27 0.24 -17.70 -6.34
C GLY A 27 0.52 -18.43 -5.03
N ARG A 28 0.96 -19.70 -5.14
CA ARG A 28 1.24 -20.53 -3.96
C ARG A 28 2.55 -20.09 -3.30
N LEU A 29 2.48 -19.73 -2.02
CA LEU A 29 3.67 -19.46 -1.21
C LEU A 29 4.54 -20.72 -1.09
N ASP A 30 5.85 -20.56 -1.22
CA ASP A 30 6.80 -21.65 -1.00
C ASP A 30 6.77 -22.05 0.49
N PRO A 31 6.48 -23.32 0.84
CA PRO A 31 6.51 -23.79 2.22
C PRO A 31 7.82 -23.48 2.95
N ARG A 32 8.96 -23.47 2.24
CA ARG A 32 10.26 -23.13 2.83
C ARG A 32 10.32 -21.69 3.31
N GLN A 33 9.76 -20.75 2.55
CA GLN A 33 9.68 -19.34 2.94
C GLN A 33 8.78 -19.15 4.16
N VAL A 34 7.68 -19.89 4.24
CA VAL A 34 6.76 -19.85 5.38
C VAL A 34 7.43 -20.37 6.65
N THR A 35 8.15 -21.50 6.56
CA THR A 35 8.91 -22.05 7.69
C THR A 35 10.00 -21.07 8.14
N ALA A 36 10.81 -20.56 7.22
CA ALA A 36 11.84 -19.57 7.54
C ALA A 36 11.24 -18.33 8.22
N TRP A 37 10.13 -17.81 7.70
CA TRP A 37 9.43 -16.67 8.33
C TRP A 37 8.96 -16.99 9.75
N ARG A 38 8.44 -18.20 9.99
CA ARG A 38 7.97 -18.64 11.32
C ARG A 38 9.10 -18.78 12.34
N GLU A 39 10.27 -19.21 11.89
CA GLU A 39 11.47 -19.37 12.73
C GLU A 39 12.16 -18.04 13.04
N MET A 40 11.94 -16.98 12.26
CA MET A 40 12.49 -15.65 12.54
C MET A 40 11.98 -15.07 13.85
N SER A 41 12.90 -14.46 14.61
CA SER A 41 12.55 -13.65 15.78
C SER A 41 11.71 -12.43 15.39
N PRO A 42 10.90 -11.88 16.30
CA PRO A 42 10.14 -10.66 16.05
C PRO A 42 11.03 -9.48 15.60
N ALA A 43 12.22 -9.34 16.19
CA ALA A 43 13.19 -8.31 15.80
C ALA A 43 13.64 -8.45 14.34
N ARG A 44 13.92 -9.70 13.89
CA ARG A 44 14.31 -9.95 12.50
C ARG A 44 13.18 -9.67 11.52
N ARG A 45 11.94 -10.00 11.87
CA ARG A 45 10.77 -9.65 11.05
C ARG A 45 10.60 -8.14 10.93
N LEU A 46 10.80 -7.40 12.02
CA LEU A 46 10.72 -5.95 12.01
C LEU A 46 11.83 -5.31 11.15
N GLU A 47 13.04 -5.83 11.25
CA GLU A 47 14.16 -5.41 10.39
C GLU A 47 13.84 -5.61 8.91
N MET A 48 13.31 -6.78 8.53
CA MET A 48 12.89 -7.04 7.15
C MET A 48 11.75 -6.12 6.71
N ALA A 49 10.80 -5.80 7.59
CA ALA A 49 9.72 -4.86 7.29
C ALA A 49 10.27 -3.45 7.02
N PHE A 50 11.27 -2.98 7.79
CA PHE A 50 11.92 -1.70 7.54
C PHE A 50 12.73 -1.69 6.24
N GLN A 51 13.45 -2.77 5.94
CA GLN A 51 14.13 -2.92 4.65
C GLN A 51 13.15 -2.88 3.47
N ALA A 52 12.02 -3.58 3.58
CA ALA A 52 10.96 -3.56 2.57
C ALA A 52 10.34 -2.17 2.41
N TYR A 53 10.12 -1.46 3.51
CA TYR A 53 9.63 -0.07 3.49
C TYR A 53 10.60 0.87 2.78
N GLN A 54 11.90 0.78 3.11
CA GLN A 54 12.94 1.59 2.47
C GLN A 54 13.03 1.30 0.97
N PHE A 55 12.99 0.03 0.58
CA PHE A 55 12.95 -0.38 -0.82
C PHE A 55 11.76 0.23 -1.56
N ALA A 56 10.56 0.16 -0.98
CA ALA A 56 9.36 0.75 -1.57
C ALA A 56 9.49 2.28 -1.72
N LEU A 57 10.04 2.96 -0.70
CA LEU A 57 10.28 4.40 -0.74
C LEU A 57 11.25 4.79 -1.86
N ASP A 58 12.34 4.04 -2.04
CA ASP A 58 13.33 4.31 -3.08
C ASP A 58 12.76 4.05 -4.48
N ALA A 59 12.00 2.97 -4.66
CA ALA A 59 11.30 2.68 -5.91
C ALA A 59 10.28 3.78 -6.26
N VAL A 60 9.52 4.27 -5.28
CA VAL A 60 8.58 5.37 -5.48
C VAL A 60 9.34 6.65 -5.84
N ARG A 61 10.37 7.04 -5.09
CA ARG A 61 11.20 8.23 -5.41
C ARG A 61 11.75 8.18 -6.82
N LEU A 62 12.35 7.06 -7.20
CA LEU A 62 12.94 6.88 -8.52
C LEU A 62 11.89 7.04 -9.62
N THR A 63 10.76 6.36 -9.49
CA THR A 63 9.70 6.42 -10.51
C THR A 63 8.99 7.76 -10.55
N GLU A 64 8.81 8.44 -9.41
CA GLU A 64 8.27 9.80 -9.36
C GLU A 64 9.21 10.80 -10.06
N TRP A 65 10.52 10.71 -9.81
CA TRP A 65 11.51 11.56 -10.45
C TRP A 65 11.58 11.33 -11.96
N GLN A 66 11.57 10.07 -12.40
CA GLN A 66 11.58 9.73 -13.84
C GLN A 66 10.33 10.23 -14.57
N ASN A 67 9.16 10.19 -13.92
CA ASN A 67 7.91 10.64 -14.53
C ASN A 67 7.73 12.16 -14.49
N HIS A 68 8.44 12.84 -13.59
CA HIS A 68 8.29 14.26 -13.32
C HIS A 68 9.65 14.94 -13.13
N PRO A 69 10.52 14.96 -14.16
CA PRO A 69 11.87 15.49 -14.04
C PRO A 69 11.91 17.00 -13.76
N ASP A 70 10.84 17.72 -14.12
CA ASP A 70 10.76 19.18 -14.01
C ASP A 70 10.21 19.66 -12.66
N LEU A 71 9.75 18.75 -11.78
CA LEU A 71 9.24 19.15 -10.47
C LEU A 71 10.36 19.64 -9.56
N SER A 72 10.01 20.63 -8.74
CA SER A 72 10.89 21.01 -7.65
C SER A 72 11.07 19.84 -6.66
N PRO A 73 12.18 19.78 -5.92
CA PRO A 73 12.40 18.74 -4.91
C PRO A 73 11.28 18.67 -3.86
N GLU A 74 10.69 19.81 -3.49
CA GLU A 74 9.59 19.86 -2.51
C GLU A 74 8.30 19.22 -3.06
N GLU A 75 7.91 19.55 -4.30
CA GLU A 75 6.74 18.94 -4.94
C GLU A 75 6.92 17.44 -5.12
N LEU A 76 8.13 17.00 -5.45
CA LEU A 76 8.47 15.58 -5.56
C LEU A 76 8.29 14.85 -4.22
N ILE A 77 8.75 15.44 -3.10
CA ILE A 77 8.56 14.88 -1.75
C ILE A 77 7.08 14.72 -1.41
N TRP A 78 6.24 15.69 -1.77
CA TRP A 78 4.79 15.60 -1.56
C TRP A 78 4.15 14.47 -2.36
N ARG A 79 4.56 14.28 -3.62
CA ARG A 79 4.05 13.15 -4.43
C ARG A 79 4.48 11.79 -3.89
N VAL A 80 5.75 11.67 -3.49
CA VAL A 80 6.26 10.46 -2.84
C VAL A 80 5.46 10.13 -1.58
N THR A 81 5.21 11.14 -0.73
CA THR A 81 4.42 10.98 0.50
C THR A 81 3.01 10.48 0.21
N ARG A 82 2.30 11.12 -0.72
CA ARG A 82 0.93 10.71 -1.11
C ARG A 82 0.87 9.28 -1.64
N ARG A 83 1.84 8.89 -2.47
CA ARG A 83 1.88 7.57 -3.08
C ARG A 83 2.26 6.49 -2.07
N MET A 84 3.22 6.76 -1.17
CA MET A 84 3.57 5.87 -0.07
C MET A 84 2.41 5.66 0.91
N GLN A 85 1.62 6.71 1.17
CA GLN A 85 0.44 6.63 2.03
C GLN A 85 -0.81 6.09 1.33
N GLY A 86 -0.75 5.88 0.00
CA GLY A 86 -1.88 5.42 -0.80
C GLY A 86 -3.08 6.39 -0.81
N ASN A 87 -2.86 7.67 -0.49
CA ASN A 87 -3.90 8.68 -0.45
C ASN A 87 -3.54 9.84 -1.38
N PRO A 88 -4.22 9.99 -2.52
CA PRO A 88 -3.95 11.06 -3.48
C PRO A 88 -4.32 12.46 -2.95
N ARG A 89 -5.06 12.55 -1.84
CA ARG A 89 -5.57 13.79 -1.22
C ARG A 89 -4.81 14.20 0.06
N LEU A 90 -3.70 13.55 0.39
CA LEU A 90 -2.89 13.89 1.56
C LEU A 90 -2.00 15.12 1.26
N GLY A 91 -2.25 16.24 1.95
CA GLY A 91 -1.56 17.53 1.70
C GLY A 91 -2.23 18.38 0.60
N ARG A 92 -2.02 19.70 0.65
CA ARG A 92 -2.74 20.75 -0.11
C ARG A 92 -2.93 20.45 -1.60
#